data_AF-B3M4U5-F1
#
_entry.id   AF-B3M4U5-F1
#
_cell.length_a   1.000
_cell.length_b   1.000
_cell.length_c   1.000
_cell.angle_alpha   90.00
_cell.angle_beta   90.00
_cell.angle_gamma   90.00
#
_symmetry.space_group_name_H-M   'P 1'
#
loop_
_entity.id
_entity.type
_entity.pdbx_description
1 polymer ?
#
loop_
_entity_poly.entity_id
_entity_poly.type
_entity_poly.pdbx_seq_one_letter_code
_entity_poly.pdbx_strand_id
1 'polypeptide(L)'
;MPARRRTANTPSGSKDASSESPMSPQADDPAYQLKRKKNNEAVQRTREKTKKTAEERKKRIDGLRRENDQLKVQIEQGEKHIATLRDLIIHGEKTEDGHRIIEEILAGPEPNDDND
;
A
#
# COMPACT_ATOMS: atom_id res chain seq x y z
N MET A 1 6.98 21.22 -19.15
CA MET A 1 8.21 20.64 -19.71
C MET A 1 8.60 19.41 -18.89
N PRO A 2 8.40 18.16 -19.35
CA PRO A 2 8.77 16.97 -18.57
C PRO A 2 10.21 16.53 -18.87
N ALA A 3 11.02 16.34 -17.83
CA ALA A 3 12.41 15.91 -17.94
C ALA A 3 12.53 14.41 -18.25
N ARG A 4 13.15 14.06 -19.37
CA ARG A 4 13.49 12.69 -19.77
C ARG A 4 14.53 12.08 -18.83
N ARG A 5 14.14 11.01 -18.14
CA ARG A 5 15.00 10.18 -17.30
C ARG A 5 15.82 9.25 -18.19
N ARG A 6 17.10 9.58 -18.47
CA ARG A 6 18.04 8.70 -19.17
C ARG A 6 18.55 7.64 -18.19
N THR A 7 18.03 6.42 -18.26
CA THR A 7 18.67 5.23 -17.68
C THR A 7 19.67 4.70 -18.70
N ALA A 8 20.96 4.96 -18.50
CA ALA A 8 22.00 4.32 -19.28
C ALA A 8 22.10 2.85 -18.84
N ASN A 9 21.61 1.96 -19.69
CA ASN A 9 21.83 0.53 -19.62
C ASN A 9 23.21 0.24 -20.23
N THR A 10 24.22 -0.05 -19.42
CA THR A 10 25.52 -0.55 -19.88
C THR A 10 25.66 -2.02 -19.47
N PRO A 11 25.65 -2.98 -20.41
CA PRO A 11 26.04 -4.36 -20.14
C PRO A 11 27.52 -4.54 -20.47
N SER A 12 28.34 -4.76 -19.45
CA SER A 12 29.73 -5.24 -19.58
C SER A 12 30.21 -5.53 -18.16
N GLY A 13 30.76 -6.68 -17.79
CA GLY A 13 31.13 -7.90 -18.49
C GLY A 13 31.65 -8.81 -17.38
N SER A 14 31.37 -10.10 -17.49
CA SER A 14 32.05 -11.12 -16.69
C SER A 14 33.57 -10.99 -16.85
N LYS A 15 34.33 -11.01 -15.75
CA LYS A 15 35.51 -11.88 -15.53
C LYS A 15 36.38 -11.39 -14.37
N ASP A 16 36.92 -12.38 -13.68
CA ASP A 16 38.04 -12.38 -12.73
C ASP A 16 37.83 -11.81 -11.32
N ALA A 17 37.58 -12.75 -10.42
CA ALA A 17 38.19 -12.78 -9.10
C ALA A 17 39.72 -12.65 -9.23
N SER A 18 40.35 -11.98 -8.27
CA SER A 18 41.80 -11.68 -8.17
C SER A 18 42.31 -10.51 -9.01
N SER A 19 42.05 -9.29 -8.54
CA SER A 19 43.00 -8.19 -8.75
C SER A 19 43.04 -7.36 -7.47
N GLU A 20 44.07 -7.57 -6.65
CA GLU A 20 44.49 -6.56 -5.70
C GLU A 20 44.78 -5.29 -6.49
N SER A 21 43.80 -4.38 -6.51
CA SER A 21 44.03 -3.04 -7.02
C SER A 21 44.97 -2.36 -6.02
N PRO A 22 46.07 -1.73 -6.45
CA PRO A 22 46.95 -1.02 -5.55
C PRO A 22 46.09 0.04 -4.85
N MET A 23 45.88 -0.12 -3.53
CA MET A 23 45.23 0.89 -2.72
C MET A 23 45.95 2.20 -3.01
N SER A 24 45.21 3.19 -3.52
CA SER A 24 45.80 4.51 -3.74
C SER A 24 46.39 4.99 -2.42
N PRO A 25 47.49 5.75 -2.40
CA PRO A 25 48.08 6.26 -1.15
C PRO A 25 47.08 7.04 -0.27
N GLN A 26 45.97 7.50 -0.85
CA GLN A 26 44.85 8.16 -0.18
C GLN A 26 43.85 7.21 0.49
N ALA A 27 43.87 5.90 0.22
CA ALA A 27 42.95 4.93 0.83
C ALA A 27 43.26 4.71 2.33
N ASP A 28 44.54 4.84 2.70
CA ASP A 28 45.01 4.72 4.08
C ASP A 28 44.99 6.06 4.85
N ASP A 29 44.67 7.17 4.19
CA ASP A 29 44.47 8.47 4.84
C ASP A 29 43.26 8.39 5.80
N PRO A 30 43.44 8.65 7.12
CA PRO A 30 42.35 8.66 8.09
C PRO A 30 41.18 9.58 7.69
N ALA A 31 41.46 10.71 7.04
CA ALA A 31 40.43 11.63 6.59
C ALA A 31 39.58 11.05 5.45
N TYR A 32 40.19 10.26 4.56
CA TYR A 32 39.49 9.54 3.51
C TYR A 32 38.62 8.41 4.09
N GLN A 33 39.15 7.61 5.02
CA GLN A 33 38.40 6.52 5.65
C GLN A 33 37.15 7.02 6.39
N LEU A 34 37.26 8.13 7.12
CA LEU A 34 36.11 8.76 7.79
C LEU A 34 35.03 9.21 6.80
N LYS A 35 35.42 9.86 5.69
CA LYS A 35 34.48 10.25 4.63
C LYS A 35 33.80 9.04 4.00
N ARG A 36 34.56 7.95 3.76
CA ARG A 36 34.03 6.73 3.17
C ARG A 36 33.06 6.01 4.10
N LYS A 37 33.40 5.89 5.39
CA LYS A 37 32.51 5.36 6.43
C LYS A 37 31.20 6.14 6.50
N LYS A 38 31.27 7.49 6.55
CA LYS A 38 30.10 8.35 6.57
C LYS A 38 29.23 8.21 5.31
N ASN A 39 29.85 8.07 4.13
CA ASN A 39 29.12 7.83 2.90
C ASN A 39 28.44 6.46 2.90
N ASN A 40 29.13 5.40 3.31
CA ASN A 40 28.56 4.06 3.41
C ASN A 40 27.35 4.04 4.34
N GLU A 41 27.45 4.68 5.51
CA GLU A 41 26.33 4.87 6.43
C GLU A 41 25.17 5.63 5.78
N ALA A 42 25.44 6.74 5.07
CA ALA A 42 24.42 7.52 4.39
C ALA A 42 23.72 6.71 3.27
N VAL A 43 24.47 5.90 2.53
CA VAL A 43 23.94 5.02 1.49
C VAL A 43 23.06 3.94 2.13
N GLN A 44 23.51 3.31 3.21
CA GLN A 44 22.73 2.31 3.93
C GLN A 44 21.42 2.90 4.45
N ARG A 45 21.47 4.07 5.13
CA ARG A 45 20.26 4.78 5.59
C ARG A 45 19.31 5.10 4.44
N THR A 46 19.84 5.51 3.29
CA THR A 46 19.02 5.82 2.11
C THR A 46 18.31 4.59 1.58
N ARG A 47 19.03 3.45 1.46
CA ARG A 47 18.46 2.17 1.02
C ARG A 47 17.37 1.68 1.98
N GLU A 48 17.65 1.72 3.29
CA GLU A 48 16.69 1.35 4.32
C GLU A 48 15.45 2.24 4.29
N LYS A 49 15.63 3.56 4.15
CA LYS A 49 14.50 4.49 3.99
C LYS A 49 13.67 4.16 2.75
N THR A 50 14.30 3.93 1.59
CA THR A 50 13.57 3.56 0.38
C THR A 50 12.79 2.25 0.58
N LYS A 51 13.42 1.22 1.16
CA LYS A 51 12.77 -0.06 1.47
C LYS A 51 11.57 0.13 2.38
N LYS A 52 11.75 0.85 3.50
CA LYS A 52 10.67 1.15 4.45
C LYS A 52 9.52 1.91 3.78
N THR A 53 9.80 2.94 2.98
CA THR A 53 8.73 3.67 2.28
C THR A 53 8.01 2.82 1.24
N ALA A 54 8.66 1.83 0.63
CA ALA A 54 8.01 0.90 -0.29
C ALA A 54 7.08 -0.06 0.48
N GLU A 55 7.54 -0.57 1.62
CA GLU A 55 6.74 -1.42 2.51
C GLU A 55 5.54 -0.67 3.09
N GLU A 56 5.72 0.57 3.56
CA GLU A 56 4.64 1.43 4.05
C GLU A 56 3.59 1.70 2.96
N ARG A 57 4.02 2.00 1.73
CA ARG A 57 3.10 2.17 0.60
C ARG A 57 2.33 0.88 0.30
N LYS A 58 2.99 -0.28 0.32
CA LYS A 58 2.33 -1.57 0.11
C LYS A 58 1.26 -1.81 1.17
N LYS A 59 1.61 -1.64 2.46
CA LYS A 59 0.66 -1.76 3.58
C LYS A 59 -0.54 -0.82 3.42
N ARG A 60 -0.30 0.42 3.00
CA ARG A 60 -1.38 1.39 2.75
C ARG A 60 -2.29 0.97 1.60
N ILE A 61 -1.73 0.46 0.50
CA ILE A 61 -2.51 -0.06 -0.64
C ILE A 61 -3.35 -1.25 -0.19
N ASP A 62 -2.78 -2.17 0.58
CA ASP A 62 -3.49 -3.35 1.08
C ASP A 62 -4.64 -2.95 2.04
N GLY A 63 -4.40 -1.98 2.93
CA GLY A 63 -5.46 -1.40 3.77
C GLY A 63 -6.59 -0.76 2.98
N LEU A 64 -6.25 0.10 2.00
CA LEU A 64 -7.24 0.76 1.13
C LEU A 64 -8.04 -0.25 0.29
N ARG A 65 -7.45 -1.38 -0.10
CA ARG A 65 -8.16 -2.44 -0.81
C ARG A 65 -9.22 -3.09 0.07
N ARG A 66 -8.86 -3.44 1.31
CA ARG A 66 -9.82 -4.02 2.27
C ARG A 66 -10.98 -3.07 2.55
N GLU A 67 -10.66 -1.80 2.82
CA GLU A 67 -11.68 -0.76 3.02
C GLU A 67 -12.57 -0.62 1.78
N ASN A 68 -11.99 -0.63 0.58
CA ASN A 68 -12.77 -0.56 -0.66
C ASN A 68 -13.71 -1.75 -0.84
N ASP A 69 -13.27 -2.96 -0.47
CA ASP A 69 -14.11 -4.15 -0.55
C ASP A 69 -15.23 -4.12 0.49
N GLN A 70 -14.96 -3.66 1.71
CA GLN A 70 -16.00 -3.41 2.73
C GLN A 70 -17.02 -2.37 2.25
N LEU A 71 -16.56 -1.26 1.68
CA LEU A 71 -17.44 -0.22 1.14
C LEU A 71 -18.31 -0.74 -0.02
N LYS A 72 -17.78 -1.59 -0.90
CA LYS A 72 -18.58 -2.23 -1.96
C LYS A 72 -19.70 -3.09 -1.38
N VAL A 73 -19.42 -3.88 -0.35
CA VAL A 73 -20.43 -4.71 0.31
C VAL A 73 -21.51 -3.83 0.93
N GLN A 74 -21.14 -2.73 1.59
CA GLN A 74 -22.10 -1.78 2.15
C GLN A 74 -22.97 -1.11 1.08
N ILE A 75 -22.39 -0.74 -0.07
CA ILE A 75 -23.14 -0.20 -1.21
C ILE A 75 -24.13 -1.23 -1.74
N GLU A 76 -23.68 -2.46 -2.00
CA GLU A 76 -24.55 -3.53 -2.51
C GLU A 76 -25.70 -3.84 -1.54
N GLN A 77 -25.41 -3.86 -0.24
CA GLN A 77 -26.43 -4.04 0.80
C GLN A 77 -27.43 -2.87 0.80
N GLY A 78 -26.96 -1.63 0.70
CA GLY A 78 -27.81 -0.45 0.58
C GLY A 78 -28.71 -0.47 -0.66
N GLU A 79 -28.18 -0.90 -1.81
CA GLU A 79 -28.96 -1.06 -3.04
C GLU A 79 -30.08 -2.10 -2.87
N LYS A 80 -29.78 -3.24 -2.22
CA LYS A 80 -30.78 -4.27 -1.89
C LYS A 80 -31.85 -3.71 -0.94
N HIS A 81 -31.45 -3.02 0.13
CA HIS A 81 -32.38 -2.41 1.07
C HIS A 81 -33.33 -1.42 0.37
N ILE A 82 -32.80 -0.57 -0.51
CA ILE A 82 -33.60 0.40 -1.28
C ILE A 82 -34.58 -0.33 -2.22
N ALA A 83 -34.13 -1.38 -2.90
CA ALA A 83 -35.00 -2.17 -3.78
C ALA A 83 -36.17 -2.79 -3.00
N THR A 84 -35.87 -3.47 -1.88
CA THR A 84 -36.89 -4.08 -1.02
C THR A 84 -37.90 -3.04 -0.50
N LEU A 85 -37.42 -1.89 -0.03
CA LEU A 85 -38.30 -0.81 0.45
C LEU A 85 -39.16 -0.22 -0.68
N ARG A 86 -38.62 -0.08 -1.90
CA ARG A 86 -39.40 0.36 -3.06
C ARG A 86 -40.50 -0.63 -3.39
N ASP A 87 -40.19 -1.93 -3.40
CA ASP A 87 -41.16 -2.98 -3.69
C ASP A 87 -42.28 -2.99 -2.64
N LEU A 88 -41.94 -2.92 -1.35
CA LEU A 88 -42.90 -2.81 -0.24
C LEU A 88 -43.85 -1.61 -0.41
N ILE A 89 -43.31 -0.44 -0.79
CA ILE A 89 -44.11 0.77 -1.01
C ILE A 89 -45.03 0.62 -2.22
N ILE A 90 -44.53 0.07 -3.34
CA ILE A 90 -45.29 -0.10 -4.59
C ILE A 90 -46.42 -1.11 -4.40
N HIS A 91 -46.15 -2.21 -3.70
CA HIS A 91 -47.15 -3.26 -3.46
C HIS A 91 -48.15 -2.89 -2.35
N GLY A 92 -47.86 -1.87 -1.54
CA GLY A 92 -48.75 -1.41 -0.48
C GLY A 92 -48.93 -2.44 0.65
N GLU A 93 -48.01 -3.40 0.75
CA GLU A 93 -48.09 -4.52 1.68
C GLU A 93 -47.65 -4.09 3.09
N LYS A 94 -48.64 -3.78 3.95
CA LYS A 94 -48.43 -3.68 5.39
C LYS A 94 -48.49 -5.08 6.02
N THR A 95 -47.57 -5.94 5.64
CA THR A 95 -47.42 -7.25 6.26
C THR A 95 -46.59 -7.11 7.54
N GLU A 96 -46.85 -7.93 8.56
CA GLU A 96 -46.01 -7.97 9.77
C GLU A 96 -44.54 -8.29 9.40
N ASP A 97 -44.34 -9.07 8.35
CA ASP A 97 -43.02 -9.38 7.80
C ASP A 97 -42.35 -8.14 7.18
N GLY A 98 -43.09 -7.29 6.47
CA GLY A 98 -42.59 -6.01 5.98
C GLY A 98 -42.13 -5.09 7.10
N HIS A 99 -42.86 -5.05 8.23
CA HIS A 99 -42.45 -4.30 9.41
C HIS A 99 -41.15 -4.84 10.03
N ARG A 100 -40.99 -6.16 10.15
CA ARG A 100 -39.73 -6.76 10.64
C ARG A 100 -38.54 -6.44 9.74
N ILE A 101 -38.72 -6.54 8.41
CA ILE A 101 -37.66 -6.25 7.45
C ILE A 101 -37.24 -4.78 7.53
N ILE A 102 -38.19 -3.86 7.71
CA ILE A 102 -37.89 -2.43 7.88
C ILE A 102 -37.07 -2.20 9.16
N GLU A 103 -37.44 -2.82 10.28
CA GLU A 103 -36.68 -2.71 11.54
C GLU A 103 -35.27 -3.28 11.41
N GLU A 104 -35.09 -4.41 10.72
CA GLU A 104 -33.78 -5.00 10.44
C GLU A 104 -32.90 -4.08 9.59
N ILE A 105 -33.47 -3.45 8.55
CA ILE A 105 -32.77 -2.48 7.71
C ILE A 105 -32.38 -1.23 8.50
N LEU A 106 -33.25 -0.74 9.38
CA LEU A 106 -33.03 0.46 10.19
C LEU A 106 -32.03 0.25 11.33
N ALA A 107 -31.96 -0.97 11.88
CA ALA A 107 -30.95 -1.34 12.87
C ALA A 107 -29.53 -1.21 12.32
N GLY A 108 -29.37 -1.33 10.99
CA GLY A 108 -28.10 -1.18 10.28
C GLY A 108 -27.18 -2.39 10.45
N PRO A 109 -26.13 -2.52 9.61
CA PRO A 109 -25.13 -3.55 9.79
C PRO A 109 -24.30 -3.27 11.06
N GLU A 110 -24.23 -4.25 11.96
CA GLU A 110 -23.28 -4.25 13.08
C GLU A 110 -21.87 -3.93 12.56
N PRO A 111 -21.09 -3.07 13.25
CA PRO A 111 -19.73 -2.76 12.83
C PRO A 111 -18.92 -4.06 12.83
N ASN A 112 -18.45 -4.48 11.66
CA ASN A 112 -17.48 -5.56 11.55
C ASN A 112 -16.18 -5.10 12.23
N ASP A 113 -15.96 -5.54 13.46
CA ASP A 113 -14.75 -5.31 14.24
C ASP A 113 -13.62 -6.22 13.75
N ASP A 114 -13.25 -6.09 12.47
CA ASP A 114 -12.12 -6.79 11.85
C ASP A 114 -10.82 -5.97 12.01
N ASN A 115 -10.52 -5.54 13.25
CA ASN A 115 -9.22 -4.97 13.59
C ASN A 115 -8.29 -6.07 14.16
N ASP A 116 -7.52 -6.71 13.28
CA ASP A 116 -6.33 -7.51 13.63
C ASP A 116 -5.14 -7.14 12.71
#